data_AF-A0A843FXG5-F1
#
_entry.id   AF-A0A843FXG5-F1
#
_cell.length_a   1.000
_cell.length_b   1.000
_cell.length_c   1.000
_cell.angle_alpha   90.00
_cell.angle_beta   90.00
_cell.angle_gamma   90.00
#
_symmetry.space_group_name_H-M   'P 1'
#
loop_
_entity.id
_entity.type
_entity.pdbx_description
1 polymer ?
#
loop_
_entity_poly.entity_id
_entity_poly.type
_entity_poly.pdbx_seq_one_letter_code
_entity_poly.pdbx_strand_id
1 'polypeptide(L)'
;MLKPELTDKERAKNGKMPVILYLVEVMLAYNLATSLFAYSSLAVSFNLSTPELAARYIFILISNRISAEMSIRSMINMSSAQKKSWRLVCRTMLIQIAFIMVNEFVLRFSFIRTILPTELPIAGLCLVSLLIMFLPKIRRYYTPPLVETPDIKHWVLYIFSIRNDKRYRYAFEY
;
A
#
# COMPACT_ATOMS: atom_id res chain seq x y z
N MET A 1 -34.77 -4.08 -19.16
CA MET A 1 -33.69 -3.88 -20.16
C MET A 1 -32.36 -3.85 -19.42
N LEU A 2 -31.54 -4.90 -19.53
CA LEU A 2 -30.17 -4.92 -19.02
C LEU A 2 -29.35 -3.90 -19.82
N LYS A 3 -28.86 -2.83 -19.17
CA LYS A 3 -27.86 -1.97 -19.80
C LYS A 3 -26.56 -2.77 -19.95
N PRO A 4 -25.90 -2.68 -21.11
CA PRO A 4 -24.70 -3.46 -21.36
C PRO A 4 -23.63 -3.06 -20.34
N GLU A 5 -22.97 -4.06 -19.74
CA GLU A 5 -21.73 -3.84 -19.02
C GLU A 5 -20.80 -3.01 -19.90
N LEU A 6 -20.26 -1.91 -19.35
CA LEU A 6 -19.22 -1.13 -20.02
C LEU A 6 -18.15 -2.10 -20.52
N THR A 7 -18.04 -2.19 -21.85
CA THR A 7 -17.13 -3.11 -22.53
C THR A 7 -15.71 -2.73 -22.13
N ASP A 8 -14.79 -3.69 -21.99
CA ASP A 8 -13.41 -3.44 -21.55
C ASP A 8 -12.69 -2.34 -22.38
N LYS A 9 -13.14 -2.14 -23.63
CA LYS A 9 -12.71 -1.06 -24.52
C LYS A 9 -13.07 0.36 -24.04
N GLU A 10 -14.19 0.56 -23.36
CA GLU A 10 -14.58 1.86 -22.80
C GLU A 10 -13.86 2.16 -21.48
N ARG A 11 -13.53 1.13 -20.69
CA ARG A 11 -12.62 1.25 -19.53
C ARG A 11 -11.20 1.60 -19.98
N ALA A 12 -10.74 1.01 -21.07
CA ALA A 12 -9.44 1.31 -21.67
C ALA A 12 -9.36 2.75 -22.24
N LYS A 13 -10.48 3.33 -22.68
CA LYS A 13 -10.52 4.70 -23.26
C LYS A 13 -10.33 5.81 -22.21
N ASN A 14 -10.68 5.55 -20.94
CA ASN A 14 -10.28 6.36 -19.77
C ASN A 14 -9.00 5.82 -19.08
N GLY A 15 -8.39 4.77 -19.65
CA GLY A 15 -7.47 3.85 -18.98
C GLY A 15 -6.01 4.27 -18.88
N LYS A 16 -5.68 5.55 -19.11
CA LYS A 16 -4.33 6.04 -18.81
C LYS A 16 -4.23 6.33 -17.31
N MET A 17 -3.39 5.54 -16.63
CA MET A 17 -3.03 5.76 -15.23
C MET A 17 -2.56 7.23 -15.06
N PRO A 18 -3.13 7.99 -14.12
CA PRO A 18 -2.67 9.35 -13.83
C PRO A 18 -1.16 9.39 -13.59
N VAL A 19 -0.46 10.37 -14.18
CA VAL A 19 1.01 10.52 -14.04
C VAL A 19 1.45 10.48 -12.57
N ILE A 20 0.64 11.06 -11.69
CA ILE A 20 0.86 11.10 -10.25
C ILE A 20 0.92 9.70 -9.60
N LEU A 21 0.20 8.69 -10.14
CA LEU A 21 0.29 7.33 -9.61
C LEU A 21 1.60 6.65 -9.98
N TYR A 22 2.25 7.00 -11.10
CA TYR A 22 3.60 6.49 -11.39
C TYR A 22 4.62 6.99 -10.36
N LEU A 23 4.43 8.22 -9.85
CA LEU A 23 5.25 8.72 -8.74
C LEU A 23 5.05 7.89 -7.47
N VAL A 24 3.81 7.47 -7.18
CA VAL A 24 3.54 6.56 -6.06
C VAL A 24 4.15 5.18 -6.29
N GLU A 25 4.10 4.68 -7.53
CA GLU A 25 4.72 3.40 -7.90
C GLU A 25 6.25 3.44 -7.70
N VAL A 26 6.91 4.54 -8.08
CA VAL A 26 8.34 4.75 -7.80
C VAL A 26 8.63 4.80 -6.30
N MET A 27 7.78 5.47 -5.51
CA MET A 27 7.92 5.49 -4.03
C MET A 27 7.77 4.08 -3.42
N LEU A 28 6.80 3.28 -3.91
CA LEU A 28 6.62 1.89 -3.48
C LEU A 28 7.77 0.99 -3.92
N ALA A 29 8.33 1.21 -5.11
CA ALA A 29 9.50 0.49 -5.61
C ALA A 29 10.74 0.81 -4.78
N TYR A 30 10.93 2.07 -4.39
CA TYR A 30 11.98 2.46 -3.45
C TYR A 30 11.80 1.77 -2.11
N ASN A 31 10.57 1.76 -1.55
CA ASN A 31 10.28 1.04 -0.30
C ASN A 31 10.61 -0.46 -0.43
N LEU A 32 10.20 -1.09 -1.53
CA LEU A 32 10.54 -2.49 -1.81
C LEU A 32 12.05 -2.73 -1.82
N ALA A 33 12.81 -1.89 -2.53
CA ALA A 33 14.26 -2.00 -2.58
C ALA A 33 14.90 -1.87 -1.19
N THR A 34 14.43 -0.91 -0.37
CA THR A 34 14.91 -0.75 1.00
C THR A 34 14.56 -1.93 1.90
N SER A 35 13.34 -2.49 1.80
CA SER A 35 12.96 -3.67 2.56
C SER A 35 13.78 -4.90 2.18
N LEU A 36 14.08 -5.08 0.89
CA LEU A 36 14.94 -6.17 0.41
C LEU A 36 16.40 -6.00 0.87
N PHE A 37 16.93 -4.77 0.80
CA PHE A 37 18.26 -4.46 1.30
C PHE A 37 18.38 -4.73 2.81
N ALA A 38 17.39 -4.30 3.59
CA ALA A 38 17.34 -4.53 5.03
C ALA A 38 17.23 -6.03 5.36
N TYR A 39 16.39 -6.76 4.62
CA TYR A 39 16.28 -8.21 4.73
C TYR A 39 17.62 -8.91 4.47
N SER A 40 18.29 -8.59 3.35
CA SER A 40 19.59 -9.17 3.00
C SER A 40 20.67 -8.85 4.04
N SER A 41 20.73 -7.61 4.52
CA SER A 41 21.72 -7.18 5.52
C SER A 41 21.55 -7.92 6.84
N LEU A 42 20.30 -8.15 7.28
CA LEU A 42 19.98 -8.91 8.49
C LEU A 42 20.20 -10.41 8.32
N ALA A 43 19.93 -10.96 7.14
CA ALA A 43 20.14 -12.38 6.85
C ALA A 43 21.64 -12.73 6.84
N VAL A 44 22.49 -11.85 6.30
CA VAL A 44 23.95 -12.03 6.30
C VAL A 44 24.54 -11.80 7.69
N SER A 45 24.01 -10.84 8.45
CA SER A 45 24.49 -10.48 9.79
C SER A 45 23.74 -11.20 10.92
N PHE A 46 23.14 -12.36 10.62
CA PHE A 46 22.27 -13.06 11.55
C PHE A 46 23.07 -13.58 12.75
N ASN A 47 22.78 -13.05 13.93
CA ASN A 47 23.47 -13.41 15.16
C ASN A 47 22.50 -14.03 16.18
N LEU A 48 22.86 -15.20 16.70
CA LEU A 48 22.08 -15.99 17.65
C LEU A 48 22.62 -15.90 19.08
N SER A 49 23.48 -14.91 19.37
CA SER A 49 24.21 -14.79 20.64
C SER A 49 23.30 -14.79 21.88
N THR A 50 22.08 -14.28 21.77
CA THR A 50 21.06 -14.39 22.83
C THR A 50 19.67 -14.65 22.24
N PRO A 51 18.78 -15.37 22.97
CA PRO A 51 17.43 -15.67 22.48
C PRO A 51 16.58 -14.41 22.26
N GLU A 52 16.76 -13.37 23.08
CA GLU A 52 16.08 -12.08 22.88
C GLU A 52 16.53 -11.39 21.60
N LEU A 53 17.83 -11.41 21.29
CA LEU A 53 18.36 -10.83 20.06
C LEU A 53 17.88 -11.63 18.84
N ALA A 54 17.92 -12.96 18.92
CA ALA A 54 17.41 -13.86 17.89
C ALA A 54 15.93 -13.58 17.57
N ALA A 55 15.08 -13.44 18.59
CA ALA A 55 13.66 -13.12 18.41
C ALA A 55 13.46 -11.78 17.69
N ARG A 56 14.24 -10.74 18.04
CA ARG A 56 14.19 -9.43 17.36
C ARG A 56 14.63 -9.53 15.90
N TYR A 57 15.71 -10.26 15.60
CA TYR A 57 16.17 -10.48 14.22
C TYR A 57 15.11 -11.19 13.37
N ILE A 58 14.54 -12.27 13.90
CA ILE A 58 13.48 -13.03 13.21
C ILE A 58 12.26 -12.15 12.96
N PHE A 59 11.85 -11.38 13.97
CA PHE A 59 10.73 -10.45 13.84
C PHE A 59 10.96 -9.43 12.71
N ILE A 60 12.12 -8.77 12.68
CA ILE A 60 12.42 -7.76 11.66
C ILE A 60 12.53 -8.40 10.27
N LEU A 61 13.12 -9.61 10.15
CA LEU A 61 13.18 -10.35 8.89
C LEU A 61 11.78 -10.66 8.34
N ILE A 62 10.89 -11.18 9.18
CA ILE A 62 9.49 -11.47 8.79
C ILE A 62 8.77 -10.18 8.41
N SER A 63 8.93 -9.11 9.21
CA SER A 63 8.34 -7.79 8.95
C SER A 63 8.78 -7.21 7.60
N ASN A 64 10.07 -7.28 7.28
CA ASN A 64 10.62 -6.83 5.99
C ASN A 64 10.13 -7.68 4.82
N ARG A 65 10.02 -9.00 5.01
CA ARG A 65 9.46 -9.87 3.98
C ARG A 65 7.99 -9.55 3.68
N ILE A 66 7.17 -9.40 4.72
CA ILE A 66 5.77 -9.01 4.58
C ILE A 66 5.67 -7.64 3.91
N SER A 67 6.48 -6.66 4.34
CA SER A 67 6.48 -5.32 3.76
C SER A 67 6.81 -5.32 2.27
N ALA A 68 7.79 -6.13 1.85
CA ALA A 68 8.13 -6.34 0.44
C ALA A 68 6.95 -6.92 -0.36
N GLU A 69 6.29 -7.97 0.15
CA GLU A 69 5.12 -8.55 -0.51
C GLU A 69 3.95 -7.56 -0.61
N MET A 70 3.73 -6.76 0.43
CA MET A 70 2.71 -5.71 0.43
C MET A 70 3.02 -4.62 -0.60
N SER A 71 4.29 -4.23 -0.80
CA SER A 71 4.69 -3.27 -1.84
C SER A 71 4.39 -3.81 -3.22
N ILE A 72 4.78 -5.06 -3.51
CA ILE A 72 4.52 -5.73 -4.79
C ILE A 72 3.00 -5.81 -5.05
N ARG A 73 2.21 -6.26 -4.06
CA ARG A 73 0.75 -6.31 -4.18
C ARG A 73 0.15 -4.93 -4.45
N SER A 74 0.68 -3.90 -3.82
CA SER A 74 0.21 -2.51 -4.00
C SER A 74 0.47 -2.03 -5.43
N MET A 75 1.68 -2.24 -5.94
CA MET A 75 2.06 -1.85 -7.30
C MET A 75 1.17 -2.54 -8.35
N ILE A 76 0.99 -3.87 -8.23
CA ILE A 76 0.14 -4.65 -9.16
C ILE A 76 -1.32 -4.16 -9.13
N ASN A 77 -1.86 -3.85 -7.95
CA ASN A 77 -3.25 -3.45 -7.82
C ASN A 77 -3.50 -2.00 -8.26
N MET A 78 -2.48 -1.14 -8.18
CA MET A 78 -2.65 0.28 -8.50
C MET A 78 -3.11 0.51 -9.95
N SER A 79 -2.69 -0.34 -10.89
CA SER A 79 -3.03 -0.25 -12.32
C SER A 79 -4.42 -0.78 -12.71
N SER A 80 -5.13 -1.48 -11.82
CA SER A 80 -6.38 -2.17 -12.20
C SER A 80 -7.59 -1.25 -12.40
N ALA A 81 -7.49 0.04 -12.05
CA ALA A 81 -8.59 1.02 -12.07
C ALA A 81 -9.86 0.58 -11.30
N GLN A 82 -9.77 -0.41 -10.41
CA GLN A 82 -10.90 -0.87 -9.60
C GLN A 82 -10.92 -0.23 -8.20
N LYS A 83 -12.12 0.16 -7.73
CA LYS A 83 -12.34 0.66 -6.36
C LYS A 83 -11.80 -0.29 -5.27
N LYS A 84 -11.92 -1.61 -5.47
CA LYS A 84 -11.37 -2.61 -4.55
C LYS A 84 -9.85 -2.59 -4.50
N SER A 85 -9.21 -2.43 -5.65
CA SER A 85 -7.75 -2.34 -5.74
C SER A 85 -7.23 -1.07 -5.08
N TRP A 86 -7.88 0.08 -5.25
CA TRP A 86 -7.57 1.30 -4.48
C TRP A 86 -7.59 1.03 -2.97
N ARG A 87 -8.63 0.38 -2.47
CA ARG A 87 -8.76 0.08 -1.04
C ARG A 87 -7.68 -0.87 -0.56
N LEU A 88 -7.34 -1.87 -1.36
CA LEU A 88 -6.28 -2.81 -1.01
C LEU A 88 -4.95 -2.06 -0.90
N VAL A 89 -4.62 -1.21 -1.87
CA VAL A 89 -3.41 -0.36 -1.85
C VAL A 89 -3.35 0.55 -0.61
N CYS A 90 -4.45 1.22 -0.28
CA CYS A 90 -4.47 2.08 0.90
C CYS A 90 -4.31 1.29 2.21
N ARG A 91 -4.91 0.09 2.29
CA ARG A 91 -4.77 -0.80 3.47
C ARG A 91 -3.35 -1.33 3.60
N THR A 92 -2.73 -1.77 2.51
CA THR A 92 -1.36 -2.27 2.54
C THR A 92 -0.38 -1.17 2.92
N MET A 93 -0.56 0.07 2.42
CA MET A 93 0.23 1.23 2.86
C MET A 93 0.06 1.53 4.36
N LEU A 94 -1.15 1.47 4.90
CA LEU A 94 -1.39 1.66 6.34
C LEU A 94 -0.71 0.59 7.20
N ILE A 95 -0.79 -0.67 6.75
CA ILE A 95 -0.12 -1.79 7.41
C ILE A 95 1.41 -1.61 7.36
N GLN A 96 1.96 -1.18 6.22
CA GLN A 96 3.39 -0.87 6.10
C GLN A 96 3.83 0.23 7.06
N ILE A 97 3.07 1.32 7.17
CA ILE A 97 3.36 2.39 8.15
C ILE A 97 3.40 1.81 9.57
N ALA A 98 2.43 0.96 9.92
CA ALA A 98 2.41 0.32 11.23
C ALA A 98 3.64 -0.57 11.47
N PHE A 99 4.02 -1.40 10.49
CA PHE A 99 5.22 -2.23 10.58
C PHE A 99 6.50 -1.40 10.73
N ILE A 100 6.65 -0.32 9.95
CA ILE A 100 7.81 0.57 10.05
C ILE A 100 7.91 1.18 11.46
N MET A 101 6.79 1.64 12.03
CA MET A 101 6.77 2.21 13.39
C MET A 101 7.15 1.16 14.45
N VAL A 102 6.68 -0.08 14.30
CA VAL A 102 7.03 -1.17 15.21
C VAL A 102 8.51 -1.57 15.05
N ASN A 103 9.00 -1.67 13.81
CA ASN A 103 10.41 -1.96 13.52
C ASN A 103 11.33 -0.90 14.14
N GLU A 104 11.01 0.38 13.96
CA GLU A 104 11.75 1.49 14.59
C GLU A 104 11.79 1.38 16.11
N PHE A 105 10.68 1.02 16.74
CA PHE A 105 10.65 0.80 18.19
C PHE A 105 11.53 -0.38 18.61
N VAL A 106 11.49 -1.50 17.87
CA VAL A 106 12.32 -2.69 18.14
C VAL A 106 13.82 -2.39 17.92
N LEU A 107 14.16 -1.62 16.89
CA LEU A 107 15.53 -1.22 16.56
C LEU A 107 16.12 -0.22 17.55
N ARG A 108 15.29 0.65 18.14
CA ARG A 108 15.75 1.69 19.09
C ARG A 108 16.49 1.13 20.31
N PHE A 109 16.17 -0.10 20.72
CA PHE A 109 16.79 -0.77 21.87
C PHE A 109 17.86 -1.80 21.48
N SER A 110 18.36 -1.76 20.24
CA SER A 110 19.20 -2.80 19.69
C SER A 110 20.48 -2.27 19.06
N PHE A 111 21.57 -3.03 19.19
CA PHE A 111 22.82 -2.79 18.46
C PHE A 111 22.60 -2.85 16.93
N ILE A 112 21.52 -3.50 16.46
CA ILE A 112 21.13 -3.59 15.04
C ILE A 112 21.01 -2.21 14.36
N ARG A 113 20.76 -1.13 15.12
CA ARG A 113 20.69 0.24 14.58
C ARG A 113 22.01 0.75 13.98
N THR A 114 23.16 0.15 14.30
CA THR A 114 24.43 0.47 13.60
C THR A 114 24.49 -0.15 12.20
N ILE A 115 23.71 -1.19 11.94
CA ILE A 115 23.68 -1.93 10.67
C ILE A 115 22.57 -1.40 9.75
N LEU A 116 21.44 -0.99 10.32
CA LEU A 116 20.29 -0.47 9.56
C LEU A 116 20.05 1.01 9.82
N PRO A 117 19.97 1.85 8.76
CA PRO A 117 19.56 3.23 8.90
C PRO A 117 18.09 3.32 9.35
N THR A 118 17.69 4.50 9.81
CA THR A 118 16.29 4.75 10.20
C THR A 118 15.33 4.55 9.02
N GLU A 119 14.22 3.87 9.28
CA GLU A 119 13.10 3.63 8.38
C GLU A 119 12.06 4.77 8.41
N LEU A 120 12.24 5.79 9.27
CA LEU A 120 11.33 6.95 9.36
C LEU A 120 11.10 7.69 8.03
N PRO A 121 12.13 7.92 7.17
CA PRO A 121 11.91 8.53 5.86
C PRO A 121 10.99 7.67 4.98
N ILE A 122 11.07 6.34 5.10
CA ILE A 122 10.23 5.39 4.37
C ILE A 122 8.78 5.52 4.83
N ALA A 123 8.53 5.63 6.15
CA ALA A 123 7.19 5.91 6.67
C ALA A 123 6.62 7.23 6.10
N GLY A 124 7.47 8.25 5.98
CA GLY A 124 7.11 9.52 5.33
C GLY A 124 6.68 9.33 3.87
N LEU A 125 7.44 8.55 3.09
CA LEU A 125 7.09 8.23 1.70
C LEU A 125 5.79 7.43 1.58
N CYS A 126 5.56 6.45 2.46
CA CYS A 126 4.30 5.71 2.51
C CYS A 126 3.12 6.63 2.87
N LEU A 127 3.30 7.57 3.80
CA LEU A 127 2.27 8.54 4.17
C LEU A 127 1.94 9.48 3.01
N VAL A 128 2.95 10.02 2.33
CA VAL A 128 2.76 10.86 1.13
C VAL A 128 2.04 10.09 0.03
N SER A 129 2.44 8.84 -0.22
CA SER A 129 1.79 7.94 -1.16
C SER A 129 0.31 7.73 -0.83
N LEU A 130 0.00 7.51 0.45
CA LEU A 130 -1.37 7.34 0.92
C LEU A 130 -2.19 8.63 0.72
N LEU A 131 -1.63 9.80 1.03
CA LEU A 131 -2.29 11.10 0.81
C LEU A 131 -2.60 11.34 -0.67
N ILE A 132 -1.67 10.98 -1.56
CA ILE A 132 -1.87 11.07 -3.01
C ILE A 132 -3.09 10.23 -3.46
N MET A 133 -3.30 9.05 -2.87
CA MET A 133 -4.44 8.19 -3.20
C MET A 133 -5.80 8.83 -2.93
N PHE A 134 -5.86 9.86 -2.08
CA PHE A 134 -7.09 10.60 -1.77
C PHE A 134 -7.34 11.83 -2.65
N LEU A 135 -6.39 12.19 -3.52
CA LEU A 135 -6.58 13.30 -4.45
C LEU A 135 -7.80 13.06 -5.37
N PRO A 136 -8.55 14.11 -5.73
CA PRO A 136 -9.77 13.97 -6.52
C PRO A 136 -9.49 13.34 -7.90
N LYS A 137 -8.35 13.66 -8.53
CA LYS A 137 -7.94 13.05 -9.81
C LYS A 137 -7.74 11.54 -9.71
N ILE A 138 -7.20 11.06 -8.58
CA ILE A 138 -6.94 9.64 -8.34
C ILE A 138 -8.25 8.90 -8.00
N ARG A 139 -9.09 9.50 -7.14
CA ARG A 139 -10.38 8.89 -6.80
C ARG A 139 -11.30 8.77 -8.02
N ARG A 140 -11.24 9.73 -8.96
CA ARG A 140 -11.92 9.64 -10.26
C ARG A 140 -11.45 8.44 -11.08
N TYR A 141 -10.15 8.17 -11.10
CA TYR A 141 -9.59 7.02 -11.82
C TYR A 141 -10.13 5.66 -11.32
N TYR A 142 -10.42 5.54 -10.02
CA TYR A 142 -11.00 4.32 -9.43
C TYR A 142 -12.53 4.33 -9.34
N THR A 143 -13.19 5.37 -9.88
CA THR A 143 -14.65 5.49 -9.92
C THR A 143 -15.14 5.20 -11.34
N PRO A 144 -16.22 4.42 -11.52
CA PRO A 144 -16.79 4.20 -12.86
C PRO A 144 -17.17 5.52 -13.55
N PRO A 145 -17.02 5.64 -14.89
CA PRO A 145 -17.13 6.90 -15.62
C PRO A 145 -18.53 7.55 -15.63
N LEU A 146 -19.55 6.86 -15.12
CA LEU A 146 -20.94 7.31 -15.07
C LEU A 146 -21.43 7.56 -13.63
N VAL A 147 -20.52 7.51 -12.65
CA VAL A 147 -20.84 7.68 -11.23
C VAL A 147 -20.11 8.89 -10.69
N GLU A 148 -20.83 9.76 -9.98
CA GLU A 148 -20.21 10.88 -9.27
C GLU A 148 -19.19 10.37 -8.26
N THR A 149 -18.04 11.03 -8.19
CA THR A 149 -17.02 10.64 -7.22
C THR A 149 -17.50 10.92 -5.81
N PRO A 150 -17.60 9.90 -4.94
CA PRO A 150 -18.08 10.10 -3.59
C PRO A 150 -17.09 10.93 -2.78
N ASP A 151 -17.59 11.62 -1.75
CA ASP A 151 -16.80 12.46 -0.86
C ASP A 151 -15.68 11.72 -0.14
N ILE A 152 -14.64 12.47 0.27
CA ILE A 152 -13.45 11.91 0.92
C ILE A 152 -13.80 11.08 2.17
N LYS A 153 -14.81 11.49 2.94
CA LYS A 153 -15.31 10.78 4.12
C LYS A 153 -15.70 9.34 3.79
N HIS A 154 -16.37 9.12 2.67
CA HIS A 154 -16.79 7.79 2.22
C HIS A 154 -15.58 6.92 1.83
N TRP A 155 -14.55 7.51 1.22
CA TRP A 155 -13.32 6.80 0.88
C TRP A 155 -12.53 6.40 2.13
N VAL A 156 -12.44 7.28 3.13
CA VAL A 156 -11.81 6.97 4.43
C VAL A 156 -12.57 5.83 5.12
N LEU A 157 -13.89 5.91 5.19
CA LEU A 157 -14.72 4.87 5.80
C LEU A 157 -14.62 3.54 5.05
N TYR A 158 -14.50 3.60 3.72
CA TYR A 158 -14.33 2.43 2.87
C TYR A 158 -13.02 1.67 3.12
N ILE A 159 -11.94 2.36 3.54
CA ILE A 159 -10.71 1.68 3.97
C ILE A 159 -10.98 0.76 5.15
N PHE A 160 -11.74 1.19 6.16
CA PHE A 160 -11.92 0.40 7.40
C PHE A 160 -13.12 -0.54 7.33
N SER A 161 -14.13 -0.23 6.51
CA SER A 161 -15.39 -0.98 6.45
C SER A 161 -15.20 -2.42 5.98
N ILE A 162 -15.50 -3.42 6.82
CA ILE A 162 -15.50 -4.85 6.45
C ILE A 162 -16.61 -5.16 5.42
N ARG A 163 -17.65 -4.31 5.34
CA ARG A 163 -18.72 -4.47 4.35
C ARG A 163 -18.13 -4.38 2.94
N ASN A 164 -18.25 -5.48 2.21
CA ASN A 164 -18.35 -5.44 0.76
C ASN A 164 -19.54 -4.54 0.46
N ASP A 165 -19.24 -3.28 0.13
CA ASP A 165 -20.25 -2.26 -0.04
C ASP A 165 -21.13 -2.66 -1.24
N LYS A 166 -22.23 -3.37 -0.96
CA LYS A 166 -23.21 -3.78 -1.98
C LYS A 166 -23.77 -2.54 -2.70
N ARG A 167 -23.82 -1.39 -2.00
CA ARG A 167 -24.19 -0.07 -2.54
C ARG A 167 -23.31 0.42 -3.70
N TYR A 168 -22.15 -0.19 -3.93
CA TYR A 168 -21.29 0.12 -5.08
C TYR A 168 -20.81 -1.11 -5.84
N ARG A 169 -21.39 -2.30 -5.58
CA ARG A 169 -21.30 -3.41 -6.54
C ARG A 169 -22.09 -3.07 -7.81
N TYR A 170 -23.18 -2.33 -7.63
CA TYR A 170 -23.97 -1.72 -8.68
C TYR A 170 -24.61 -0.45 -8.09
N ALA A 171 -24.07 0.73 -8.38
CA ALA A 171 -24.92 1.92 -8.42
C ALA A 171 -25.67 1.87 -9.77
N PHE A 172 -26.56 0.88 -9.88
CA PHE A 172 -27.66 0.78 -10.83
C PHE A 172 -28.84 0.21 -10.02
N GLU A 173 -29.24 0.96 -9.00
CA GLU A 173 -30.60 0.88 -8.48
C GLU A 173 -31.27 2.17 -8.97
N TYR A 174 -32.06 2.04 -10.04
CA TYR A 174 -33.24 2.86 -10.25
C TYR A 174 -34.42 2.06 -9.69
#